data_AF-A0A077Q1C4-F1
#
_entry.id   AF-A0A077Q1C4-F1
#
_cell.length_a   1.000
_cell.length_b   1.000
_cell.length_c   1.000
_cell.angle_alpha   90.00
_cell.angle_beta   90.00
_cell.angle_gamma   90.00
#
_symmetry.space_group_name_H-M   'P 1'
#
loop_
_entity.id
_entity.type
_entity.pdbx_description
1 polymer ?
#
loop_
_entity_poly.entity_id
_entity_poly.type
_entity_poly.pdbx_seq_one_letter_code
_entity_poly.pdbx_strand_id
1 'polypeptide(L)' 'MKIHLTPTQKQALELMHDTCRDKRVCDRIKAVLLASEGWSA' A
#
# COMPACT_ATOMS: atom_id res chain seq x y z
N MET A 1 0.03 -14.61 -0.44
CA MET A 1 1.34 -14.12 -0.91
C MET A 1 1.95 -13.27 0.19
N LYS A 2 3.21 -13.49 0.59
CA LYS A 2 3.90 -12.57 1.52
C LYS A 2 4.53 -11.45 0.70
N ILE A 3 3.93 -10.26 0.76
CA ILE A 3 4.52 -9.06 0.15
C ILE A 3 5.46 -8.47 1.18
N HIS A 4 6.76 -8.59 0.95
CA HIS A 4 7.78 -7.95 1.78
C HIS A 4 8.04 -6.55 1.23
N LEU A 5 7.46 -5.53 1.86
CA LEU A 5 7.79 -4.13 1.57
C LEU A 5 8.96 -3.69 2.44
N THR A 6 9.96 -3.06 1.82
CA THR A 6 10.97 -2.32 2.59
C THR A 6 10.34 -1.05 3.19
N PRO A 7 10.90 -0.51 4.28
CA PRO A 7 10.38 0.72 4.89
C PRO A 7 10.26 1.88 3.90
N THR A 8 11.22 1.99 2.98
CA THR A 8 11.24 3.01 1.93
C THR A 8 10.11 2.81 0.90
N GLN A 9 9.83 1.56 0.52
CA GLN A 9 8.70 1.25 -0.36
C GLN A 9 7.36 1.56 0.31
N LYS A 10 7.25 1.29 1.61
CA LYS A 10 6.05 1.60 2.40
C LYS A 10 5.78 3.10 2.43
N GLN A 11 6.80 3.92 2.75
CA GLN A 11 6.68 5.38 2.72
C GLN A 11 6.33 5.93 1.34
N ALA A 12 6.92 5.39 0.28
CA ALA A 12 6.60 5.80 -1.08
C ALA A 12 5.13 5.50 -1.43
N LEU A 13 4.62 4.34 -1.03
CA LEU A 13 3.21 3.96 -1.22
C LEU A 13 2.26 4.85 -0.40
N GLU A 14 2.60 5.16 0.85
CA GLU A 14 1.81 6.08 1.68
C GLU A 14 1.75 7.49 1.08
N LEU A 15 2.87 8.00 0.55
CA LEU A 15 2.92 9.28 -0.14
C LEU A 15 2.11 9.27 -1.44
N MET A 16 2.19 8.18 -2.21
CA MET A 16 1.37 8.00 -3.41
C MET A 16 -0.12 7.91 -3.08
N HIS A 17 -0.49 7.26 -1.97
CA HIS A 17 -1.88 7.18 -1.53
C HIS A 17 -2.43 8.56 -1.15
N ASP A 18 -1.63 9.40 -0.49
CA ASP A 18 -2.03 10.75 -0.08
C ASP A 18 -2.16 11.71 -1.28
N THR A 19 -1.29 11.57 -2.27
CA THR A 19 -1.25 12.45 -3.45
C THR A 19 -2.17 12.00 -4.60
N CYS A 20 -2.60 10.74 -4.62
CA CYS A 20 -3.44 10.23 -5.69
C CYS A 20 -4.92 10.63 -5.51
N ARG A 21 -5.50 11.22 -6.57
CA ARG A 21 -6.93 11.57 -6.62
C ARG A 21 -7.82 10.43 -7.09
N ASP A 22 -7.23 9.40 -7.72
CA ASP A 22 -7.96 8.24 -8.19
C ASP A 22 -8.20 7.26 -7.03
N LYS A 23 -9.46 7.15 -6.61
CA LYS A 23 -9.86 6.28 -5.50
C LYS A 23 -9.49 4.81 -5.73
N ARG A 24 -9.51 4.33 -6.99
CA ARG A 24 -9.15 2.93 -7.29
C ARG A 24 -7.66 2.68 -7.06
N VAL A 25 -6.83 3.67 -7.32
CA VAL A 25 -5.38 3.60 -7.08
C VAL A 25 -5.11 3.64 -5.59
N CYS A 26 -5.76 4.54 -4.84
CA CYS A 26 -5.67 4.56 -3.37
C CYS A 26 -6.08 3.22 -2.76
N ASP A 27 -7.20 2.63 -3.18
CA ASP A 27 -7.66 1.33 -2.67
C ASP A 27 -6.66 0.20 -2.96
N ARG A 28 -6.06 0.18 -4.15
CA ARG A 28 -5.01 -0.80 -4.49
C ARG A 28 -3.76 -0.62 -3.64
N ILE A 29 -3.32 0.61 -3.43
CA ILE A 29 -2.15 0.90 -2.58
C ILE A 29 -2.43 0.47 -1.15
N LYS A 30 -3.63 0.77 -0.63
CA LYS A 30 -4.05 0.39 0.73
C LYS A 30 -4.10 -1.13 0.90
N ALA A 31 -4.63 -1.85 -0.09
CA ALA A 31 -4.64 -3.32 -0.08
C ALA A 31 -3.21 -3.90 -0.05
N VAL A 32 -2.27 -3.32 -0.79
CA VAL A 32 -0.86 -3.74 -0.79
C VAL A 32 -0.20 -3.46 0.57
N LEU A 33 -0.44 -2.30 1.17
CA LEU A 33 0.05 -1.95 2.51
C LEU A 33 -0.48 -2.95 3.56
N LEU A 34 -1.79 -3.22 3.57
CA LEU A 34 -2.42 -4.17 4.50
C LEU A 34 -1.87 -5.60 4.30
N ALA A 35 -1.77 -6.06 3.05
CA ALA A 35 -1.22 -7.38 2.75
C ALA A 35 0.24 -7.53 3.20
N SER A 36 1.02 -6.44 3.17
CA SER A 36 2.40 -6.43 3.69
C SER A 36 2.47 -6.54 5.21
N GLU A 37 1.44 -6.04 5.90
CA GLU A 37 1.30 -6.12 7.37
C GLU A 37 0.74 -7.47 7.83
N GLY A 38 0.53 -8.41 6.91
CA GLY A 38 0.00 -9.73 7.24
C GLY A 38 -1.51 -9.75 7.42
N TRP A 39 -2.22 -8.68 7.05
CA TRP A 39 -3.68 -8.71 6.95
C TRP A 39 -4.06 -9.64 5.80
N SER A 40 -4.45 -10.84 6.17
CA SER A 40 -5.07 -11.82 5.30
C SER A 40 -6.57 -11.60 5.44
N ALA A 41 -7.23 -11.21 4.34
CA ALA A 41 -8.69 -11.15 4.28
C ALA A 41 -9.32 -12.53 4.54
#